data_AF-A0A936PVW9-F1
#
_entry.id   AF-A0A936PVW9-F1
#
_cell.length_a   1.000
_cell.length_b   1.000
_cell.length_c   1.000
_cell.angle_alpha   90.00
_cell.angle_beta   90.00
_cell.angle_gamma   90.00
#
_symmetry.space_group_name_H-M   'P 1'
#
loop_
_entity.id
_entity.type
_entity.pdbx_description
1 polymer ?
#
loop_
_entity_poly.entity_id
_entity_poly.type
_entity_poly.pdbx_seq_one_letter_code
_entity_poly.pdbx_strand_id
1 'polypeptide(L)' 'MGLTPGTYALAVIHDEDKDGDLDTFLGIPTEGLGCSNNAKGSFGPPPYSAAKFTVGAEGAKQAITMVYLGG' A
#
# COMPACT_ATOMS: atom_id res chain seq x y z
N MET A 1 19.16 -12.47 -0.82
CA MET A 1 19.26 -11.85 -2.17
C MET A 1 18.29 -10.68 -2.20
N GLY A 2 18.68 -9.56 -2.80
CA GLY A 2 17.82 -8.37 -2.93
C GLY A 2 16.76 -8.54 -4.04
N LEU A 3 15.84 -7.57 -4.14
CA LEU A 3 14.90 -7.51 -5.26
C LEU A 3 15.65 -7.28 -6.57
N THR A 4 15.15 -7.87 -7.66
CA THR A 4 15.67 -7.58 -9.01
C THR A 4 15.33 -6.12 -9.35
N PRO A 5 16.25 -5.35 -9.95
CA PRO A 5 15.93 -4.00 -10.41
C PRO A 5 14.74 -4.00 -11.37
N GLY A 6 13.83 -3.05 -11.21
CA GLY A 6 12.60 -3.03 -11.99
C GLY A 6 11.60 -2.00 -11.52
N THR A 7 10.38 -2.07 -12.05
CA THR A 7 9.27 -1.21 -11.64
C THR A 7 8.31 -2.00 -10.76
N TYR A 8 8.00 -1.46 -9.60
CA TYR A 8 7.17 -2.09 -8.58
C TYR A 8 6.10 -1.12 -8.12
N ALA A 9 5.02 -1.64 -7.55
CA ALA A 9 4.11 -0.89 -6.69
C ALA A 9 3.95 -1.68 -5.39
N LEU A 10 3.69 -0.98 -4.29
CA LEU A 10 3.53 -1.58 -2.98
C LEU A 10 2.22 -1.11 -2.35
N ALA A 11 1.52 -2.04 -1.72
CA ALA A 11 0.42 -1.77 -0.80
C ALA A 11 0.83 -2.27 0.59
N VAL A 12 0.44 -1.52 1.62
CA VAL A 12 0.66 -1.87 3.03
C VAL A 12 -0.69 -1.90 3.71
N ILE A 13 -0.89 -2.92 4.53
CA ILE A 13 -2.03 -3.09 5.42
C ILE A 13 -1.46 -3.19 6.84
N HIS A 14 -2.07 -2.48 7.78
CA HIS A 14 -1.80 -2.65 9.20
C HIS A 14 -2.88 -3.55 9.76
N ASP A 15 -2.55 -4.83 9.85
CA ASP A 15 -3.35 -5.85 10.53
C ASP A 15 -3.26 -5.61 12.05
N GLU A 16 -4.29 -4.98 12.60
CA GLU A 16 -4.36 -4.52 13.99
C GLU A 16 -4.84 -5.62 14.93
N ASP A 17 -5.69 -6.53 14.45
CA ASP A 17 -6.31 -7.58 15.24
C ASP A 17 -5.60 -8.95 15.12
N LYS A 18 -4.67 -9.08 14.16
CA LYS A 18 -3.77 -10.21 13.91
C LYS A 18 -4.45 -11.42 13.30
N ASP A 19 -5.47 -11.21 12.48
CA ASP A 19 -6.15 -12.28 11.77
C ASP A 19 -5.48 -12.65 10.42
N GLY A 20 -4.61 -11.77 9.90
CA GLY A 20 -3.89 -11.96 8.64
C GLY A 20 -4.68 -11.56 7.39
N ASP A 21 -5.87 -10.98 7.56
CA ASP A 21 -6.72 -10.46 6.52
C ASP A 21 -6.75 -8.91 6.54
N LEU A 22 -7.42 -8.31 5.55
CA LEU A 22 -7.76 -6.88 5.61
C LEU A 22 -9.24 -6.80 5.94
N ASP A 23 -9.55 -6.33 7.14
CA ASP A 23 -10.93 -6.19 7.54
C ASP A 23 -11.66 -5.09 6.78
N THR A 24 -12.91 -5.38 6.40
CA THR A 24 -13.75 -4.42 5.69
C THR A 24 -15.20 -4.43 6.18
N PHE A 25 -15.81 -3.25 6.26
CA PHE A 25 -17.24 -3.06 6.49
C PHE A 25 -17.87 -2.41 5.26
N LEU A 26 -18.81 -3.11 4.61
CA LEU A 26 -19.42 -2.68 3.34
C LEU A 26 -18.37 -2.30 2.26
N GLY A 27 -17.23 -3.00 2.24
CA GLY A 27 -16.13 -2.76 1.31
C GLY A 27 -15.20 -1.60 1.67
N ILE A 28 -15.42 -0.94 2.82
CA ILE A 28 -14.54 0.08 3.37
C ILE A 28 -13.59 -0.59 4.37
N PRO A 29 -12.26 -0.46 4.20
CA PRO A 29 -11.31 -0.92 5.20
C PRO A 29 -11.56 -0.33 6.58
N THR A 30 -11.63 -1.19 7.60
CA THR A 30 -11.73 -0.76 9.00
C THR A 30 -10.37 -0.55 9.64
N GLU A 31 -9.32 -1.08 9.03
CA GLU A 31 -7.94 -0.96 9.47
C GLU A 31 -7.12 0.00 8.58
N GLY A 32 -5.88 0.26 8.99
CA GLY A 32 -4.98 1.15 8.28
C GLY A 32 -4.48 0.55 6.97
N LEU A 33 -4.56 1.32 5.87
CA LEU A 33 -3.94 0.96 4.59
C LEU A 33 -3.12 2.10 3.99
N GLY A 34 -2.19 1.75 3.10
CA GLY A 34 -1.38 2.70 2.36
C GLY A 34 -0.82 2.12 1.06
N CYS A 35 -0.39 2.99 0.15
CA CYS A 35 0.25 2.61 -1.12
C CYS A 35 1.53 3.43 -1.35
N SER A 36 2.46 2.88 -2.14
CA SER A 36 3.64 3.61 -2.59
C SER A 36 3.27 4.93 -3.31
N ASN A 37 4.19 5.89 -3.27
CA ASN A 37 3.96 7.29 -3.65
C ASN A 37 2.82 8.00 -2.89
N ASN A 38 2.28 7.40 -1.80
CA ASN A 38 1.09 7.89 -1.11
C ASN A 38 -0.09 8.11 -2.07
N ALA A 39 -0.17 7.29 -3.13
CA ALA A 39 -1.22 7.38 -4.12
C ALA A 39 -2.59 7.07 -3.48
N LYS A 40 -3.61 7.84 -3.86
CA LYS A 40 -4.99 7.70 -3.37
C LYS A 40 -5.93 7.47 -4.55
N GLY A 41 -6.83 6.51 -4.41
CA GLY A 41 -7.97 6.35 -5.31
C GLY A 41 -9.18 7.11 -4.76
N SER A 42 -10.09 7.51 -5.65
CA SER A 42 -11.36 8.15 -5.26
C SER A 42 -12.46 7.13 -4.96
N PHE A 43 -12.41 5.96 -5.60
CA PHE A 43 -13.32 4.83 -5.43
C PHE A 43 -12.50 3.53 -5.45
N GLY A 44 -12.01 3.13 -4.28
CA GLY A 44 -11.10 1.98 -4.15
C GLY A 44 -9.61 2.35 -4.25
N PRO A 45 -8.72 1.36 -4.50
CA PRO A 45 -7.28 1.59 -4.53
C PRO A 45 -6.84 2.50 -5.69
N PRO A 46 -5.68 3.17 -5.57
CA PRO A 46 -5.13 3.97 -6.66
C PRO A 46 -4.76 3.09 -7.88
N PRO A 47 -4.71 3.66 -9.09
CA PRO A 47 -4.20 2.93 -10.24
C PRO A 47 -2.71 2.62 -10.10
N TYR A 48 -2.27 1.48 -10.65
CA TYR A 48 -0.86 1.06 -10.65
C TYR A 48 0.09 2.17 -11.15
N SER A 49 -0.33 2.92 -12.17
CA SER A 49 0.46 4.02 -12.73
C SER A 49 0.79 5.12 -11.72
N ALA A 50 -0.07 5.34 -10.72
CA ALA A 50 0.15 6.32 -9.66
C ALA A 50 1.01 5.75 -8.52
N ALA A 51 0.89 4.45 -8.25
CA ALA A 51 1.63 3.79 -7.17
C ALA A 51 3.03 3.30 -7.59
N LYS A 52 3.31 3.15 -8.89
CA LYS A 52 4.57 2.54 -9.34
C LYS A 52 5.81 3.40 -9.04
N PHE A 53 6.92 2.75 -8.72
CA PHE A 53 8.24 3.35 -8.52
C PHE A 53 9.34 2.41 -9.02
N THR A 54 10.53 2.95 -9.24
CA THR A 54 11.69 2.17 -9.70
C THR A 54 12.50 1.67 -8.51
N VAL A 55 12.86 0.38 -8.55
CA VAL A 55 13.81 -0.26 -7.64
C VAL A 55 15.12 -0.46 -8.41
N GLY A 56 16.21 0.13 -7.90
CA GLY A 56 17.55 -0.02 -8.48
C GLY A 56 18.32 -1.20 -7.88
N ALA A 57 19.58 -1.37 -8.28
CA ALA A 57 20.46 -2.41 -7.73
C ALA A 57 20.68 -2.29 -6.21
N GLU A 58 20.60 -1.07 -5.67
CA GLU A 58 20.69 -0.78 -4.23
C GLU A 58 19.33 -0.84 -3.51
N GLY A 59 18.27 -1.19 -4.24
CA GLY A 59 16.89 -1.16 -3.75
C GLY A 59 16.24 0.22 -3.92
N ALA A 60 15.22 0.47 -3.11
CA ALA A 60 14.54 1.76 -3.02
C ALA A 60 13.96 1.94 -1.60
N LYS A 61 13.79 3.19 -1.17
CA LYS A 61 13.13 3.55 0.08
C LYS A 61 11.80 4.22 -0.23
N GLN A 62 10.73 3.81 0.45
CA GLN A 62 9.40 4.40 0.36
C GLN A 62 8.96 4.79 1.78
N ALA A 63 8.48 6.01 1.94
CA ALA A 63 7.77 6.45 3.14
C ALA A 63 6.28 6.44 2.81
N ILE A 64 5.51 5.62 3.53
CA ILE A 64 4.09 5.41 3.27
C ILE A 64 3.30 5.97 4.44
N THR A 65 2.36 6.86 4.12
CA THR A 65 1.37 7.37 5.05
C THR A 65 0.22 6.38 5.13
N MET A 66 0.04 5.78 6.31
CA MET A 66 -1.12 4.95 6.59
C MET A 66 -2.37 5.82 6.75
N VAL A 67 -3.46 5.40 6.14
CA VAL A 67 -4.77 6.06 6.19
C VAL A 67 -5.76 5.09 6.81
N TYR A 68 -6.52 5.60 7.77
CA TYR A 68 -7.61 4.89 8.43
C TYR A 68 -8.92 5.53 7.98
N LEU A 69 -9.82 4.71 7.43
CA LEU A 69 -11.07 5.19 6.83
C LEU A 69 -12.30 4.97 7.72
N GLY A 70 -12.23 4.00 8.64
CA GLY A 70 -13.32 3.62 9.55
C GLY A 70 -13.21 4.13 10.99
N GLY A 71 -12.18 4.94 11.30
CA GLY A 71 -11.96 5.54 12.61
C GLY A 71 -12.72 6.85 12.83
#